data_AF-A0A068F6J1-F1
#
_entry.id   AF-A0A068F6J1-F1
#
_cell.length_a   1.000
_cell.length_b   1.000
_cell.length_c   1.000
_cell.angle_alpha   90.00
_cell.angle_beta   90.00
_cell.angle_gamma   90.00
#
_symmetry.space_group_name_H-M   'P 1'
#
loop_
_entity.id
_entity.type
_entity.pdbx_description
1 polymer ?
#
loop_
_entity_poly.entity_id
_entity_poly.type
_entity_poly.pdbx_seq_one_letter_code
_entity_poly.pdbx_strand_id
1 'polypeptide(L)'
;MSANEAELPQPRIKRYFHVQRVCFAILGINPTSLERTVFNHYRVWLPMIVQLLHYIPMVFYAIENINDVVKVTTALAPIWQAINATLKIIYFVWNRKKIVALVRKLWFWNLEAKDEELVILTIENRKDILFCTSYSMVLNVTGVAALLAPLLIAGFYAWKGEIFWEYLEPPVKASYGIDKQSVFGYIIVFILNGYGAFFVVYGTISADSLFSWFMCNIVAQFHILKYRLRQAGGENNGDCSMKTISDCIAYHCRIIELASDFNDAFSVVVFIKFAISCVQICCLAFKLSRGEGELFDQVYHGLFLICLSMQLMLYCYGGQRIMDESESIANEIYDSFHWESLSVANRKMLIFAMMRSQMPCNVCGVFFVANLALYLWVYRTAASMITLLKTIEED
;
A
#
# COMPACT_ATOMS: atom_id res chain seq x y z
N MET A 1 20.93 -20.39 -16.25
CA MET A 1 20.53 -19.93 -14.91
C MET A 1 21.78 -19.73 -14.08
N SER A 2 22.34 -18.52 -14.11
CA SER A 2 23.40 -18.16 -13.18
C SER A 2 22.83 -18.07 -11.77
N ALA A 3 23.66 -18.23 -10.74
CA ALA A 3 23.26 -18.14 -9.33
C ALA A 3 22.58 -16.80 -8.93
N ASN A 4 22.53 -15.80 -9.83
CA ASN A 4 21.83 -14.53 -9.67
C ASN A 4 20.32 -14.57 -10.00
N GLU A 5 19.84 -15.62 -10.66
CA GLU A 5 18.44 -15.77 -11.12
C GLU A 5 17.61 -16.71 -10.26
N ALA A 6 18.18 -17.30 -9.20
CA ALA A 6 17.39 -18.08 -8.26
C ALA A 6 16.31 -17.17 -7.67
N GLU A 7 15.05 -17.61 -7.78
CA GLU A 7 13.96 -17.00 -7.01
C GLU A 7 14.39 -16.89 -5.54
N LEU A 8 13.79 -16.00 -4.75
CA LEU A 8 14.02 -15.94 -3.30
C LEU A 8 12.99 -16.82 -2.55
N PRO A 9 12.89 -18.16 -2.72
CA PRO A 9 12.04 -18.94 -1.84
C PRO A 9 12.70 -18.93 -0.46
N GLN A 10 11.92 -18.62 0.58
CA GLN A 10 12.33 -18.91 1.94
C GLN A 10 11.84 -20.33 2.25
N PRO A 11 12.69 -21.38 2.18
CA PRO A 11 12.23 -22.77 2.26
C PRO A 11 11.56 -23.09 3.59
N ARG A 12 11.88 -22.33 4.64
CA ARG A 12 11.39 -22.53 6.01
C ARG A 12 10.07 -21.80 6.30
N ILE A 13 9.63 -20.84 5.48
CA ILE A 13 8.39 -20.08 5.69
C ILE A 13 7.44 -20.23 4.49
N LYS A 14 6.27 -20.82 4.73
CA LYS A 14 5.27 -21.05 3.69
C LYS A 14 4.75 -19.73 3.12
N ARG A 15 4.68 -19.64 1.78
CA ARG A 15 4.14 -18.49 1.02
C ARG A 15 4.81 -17.15 1.36
N TYR A 16 6.05 -17.18 1.82
CA TYR A 16 6.82 -15.96 2.04
C TYR A 16 6.91 -15.13 0.76
N PHE A 17 6.62 -13.82 0.85
CA PHE A 17 6.67 -12.88 -0.28
C PHE A 17 5.78 -13.26 -1.48
N HIS A 18 4.79 -14.13 -1.27
CA HIS A 18 4.02 -14.74 -2.36
C HIS A 18 3.10 -13.74 -3.07
N VAL A 19 2.35 -12.94 -2.31
CA VAL A 19 1.37 -12.00 -2.89
C VAL A 19 2.09 -10.95 -3.75
N GLN A 20 3.17 -10.38 -3.21
CA GLN A 20 4.00 -9.41 -3.89
C GLN A 20 4.53 -9.98 -5.20
N ARG A 21 5.12 -11.19 -5.15
CA ARG A 21 5.64 -11.86 -6.35
C ARG A 21 4.56 -12.09 -7.40
N VAL A 22 3.39 -12.58 -7.00
CA VAL A 22 2.27 -12.83 -7.93
C VAL A 22 1.80 -11.53 -8.58
N CYS A 23 1.56 -10.48 -7.80
CA CYS A 23 1.05 -9.21 -8.33
C CYS A 23 2.05 -8.51 -9.27
N PHE A 24 3.33 -8.46 -8.91
CA PHE A 24 4.36 -7.95 -9.82
C PHE A 24 4.51 -8.82 -11.07
N ALA A 25 4.44 -10.15 -10.95
CA ALA A 25 4.53 -11.05 -12.10
C ALA A 25 3.34 -10.92 -13.05
N ILE A 26 2.14 -10.64 -12.54
CA ILE A 26 0.96 -10.33 -13.36
C ILE A 26 1.22 -9.08 -14.22
N LEU A 27 1.86 -8.04 -13.66
CA LEU A 27 2.30 -6.87 -14.41
C LEU A 27 3.45 -7.18 -15.38
N GLY A 28 4.22 -8.25 -15.19
CA GLY A 28 5.42 -8.55 -15.98
C GLY A 28 6.72 -8.04 -15.36
N ILE A 29 6.69 -7.74 -14.05
CA ILE A 29 7.82 -7.25 -13.26
C ILE A 29 8.31 -8.35 -12.31
N ASN A 30 9.62 -8.49 -12.18
CA ASN A 30 10.25 -9.30 -11.14
C ASN A 30 10.76 -8.38 -10.01
N PRO A 31 10.15 -8.45 -8.81
CA PRO A 31 10.50 -7.58 -7.69
C PRO A 31 11.79 -7.97 -6.96
N THR A 32 12.51 -9.00 -7.43
CA THR A 32 13.70 -9.57 -6.76
C THR A 32 14.98 -9.54 -7.61
N SER A 33 14.85 -9.26 -8.91
CA SER A 33 15.97 -9.29 -9.86
C SER A 33 16.65 -7.93 -9.97
N LEU A 34 17.99 -7.93 -9.79
CA LEU A 34 18.84 -6.73 -9.98
C LEU A 34 19.19 -6.50 -11.45
N GLU A 35 19.23 -7.56 -12.26
CA GLU A 35 19.68 -7.50 -13.67
C GLU A 35 18.51 -7.21 -14.62
N ARG A 36 17.41 -7.99 -14.53
CA ARG A 36 16.23 -7.87 -15.40
C ARG A 36 14.96 -7.74 -14.58
N THR A 37 14.51 -6.50 -14.41
CA THR A 37 13.32 -6.16 -13.61
C THR A 37 12.03 -6.34 -14.38
N VAL A 38 11.99 -5.99 -15.67
CA VAL A 38 10.82 -6.24 -16.52
C VAL A 38 11.15 -7.43 -17.40
N PHE A 39 10.52 -8.57 -17.14
CA PHE A 39 10.72 -9.76 -17.97
C PHE A 39 9.74 -9.80 -19.15
N ASN A 40 8.61 -9.08 -19.06
CA ASN A 40 7.67 -8.92 -20.14
C ASN A 40 7.30 -7.45 -20.35
N HIS A 41 7.97 -6.80 -21.30
CA HIS A 41 7.77 -5.39 -21.62
C HIS A 41 6.33 -5.07 -22.07
N TYR A 42 5.70 -5.98 -22.83
CA TYR A 42 4.32 -5.79 -23.29
C TYR A 42 3.34 -5.71 -22.11
N ARG A 43 3.47 -6.58 -21.11
CA ARG A 43 2.55 -6.61 -19.95
C ARG A 43 2.63 -5.37 -19.06
N VAL A 44 3.79 -4.72 -18.99
CA VAL A 44 3.96 -3.48 -18.20
C VAL A 44 3.60 -2.26 -19.05
N TRP A 45 4.26 -2.10 -20.19
CA TRP A 45 4.27 -0.83 -20.90
C TRP A 45 3.02 -0.62 -21.74
N LEU A 46 2.42 -1.66 -22.32
CA LEU A 46 1.19 -1.49 -23.11
C LEU A 46 0.02 -1.01 -22.24
N PRO A 47 -0.35 -1.67 -21.12
CA PRO A 47 -1.42 -1.18 -20.26
C PRO A 47 -1.11 0.22 -19.67
N MET A 48 0.16 0.50 -19.36
CA MET A 48 0.57 1.83 -18.88
C MET A 48 0.39 2.91 -19.97
N ILE A 49 0.82 2.67 -21.20
CA ILE A 49 0.64 3.61 -22.32
C ILE A 49 -0.85 3.82 -22.60
N VAL A 50 -1.63 2.74 -22.64
CA VAL A 50 -3.09 2.82 -22.79
C VAL A 50 -3.68 3.70 -21.68
N GLN A 51 -3.28 3.49 -20.42
CA GLN A 51 -3.75 4.30 -19.30
C GLN A 51 -3.35 5.78 -19.42
N LEU A 52 -2.13 6.08 -19.85
CA LEU A 52 -1.67 7.45 -20.07
C LEU A 52 -2.48 8.15 -21.18
N LEU A 53 -2.81 7.43 -22.26
CA LEU A 53 -3.64 7.95 -23.35
C LEU A 53 -5.06 8.28 -22.88
N HIS A 54 -5.59 7.57 -21.87
CA HIS A 54 -6.90 7.86 -21.31
C HIS A 54 -6.96 9.16 -20.49
N TYR A 55 -5.82 9.74 -20.07
CA TYR A 55 -5.86 11.02 -19.36
C TYR A 55 -6.40 12.16 -20.22
N ILE A 56 -6.06 12.17 -21.50
CA ILE A 56 -6.49 13.21 -22.44
C ILE A 56 -8.03 13.29 -22.55
N PRO A 57 -8.77 12.22 -22.91
CA PRO A 57 -10.22 12.28 -23.03
C PRO A 57 -10.92 12.51 -21.69
N MET A 58 -10.33 12.08 -20.57
CA MET A 58 -10.89 12.33 -19.23
C MET A 58 -10.73 13.80 -18.82
N VAL A 59 -9.60 14.43 -19.13
CA VAL A 59 -9.38 15.87 -18.90
C VAL A 59 -10.30 16.70 -19.78
N PHE A 60 -10.47 16.35 -21.06
CA PHE A 60 -11.44 17.03 -21.92
C PHE A 60 -12.86 16.93 -21.36
N TYR A 61 -13.28 15.76 -20.88
CA TYR A 61 -14.59 15.60 -20.25
C TYR A 61 -14.77 16.50 -19.01
N ALA A 62 -13.73 16.63 -18.19
CA ALA A 62 -13.75 17.52 -17.02
C ALA A 62 -13.84 19.01 -17.44
N ILE A 63 -13.19 19.41 -18.53
CA ILE A 63 -13.27 20.78 -19.07
C ILE A 63 -14.66 21.05 -19.66
N GLU A 64 -15.20 20.12 -20.44
CA GLU A 64 -16.54 20.24 -21.05
C GLU A 64 -17.65 20.37 -20.00
N ASN A 65 -17.48 19.72 -18.84
CA ASN A 65 -18.47 19.70 -17.76
C ASN A 65 -18.05 20.56 -16.56
N ILE A 66 -17.17 21.55 -16.73
CA ILE A 66 -16.59 22.32 -15.62
C ILE A 66 -17.63 23.01 -14.71
N ASN A 67 -18.80 23.32 -15.26
CA ASN A 67 -19.92 23.92 -14.53
C ASN A 67 -20.69 22.91 -13.66
N ASP A 68 -20.51 21.61 -13.89
CA ASP A 68 -21.14 20.52 -13.15
C ASP A 68 -20.10 19.86 -12.23
N VAL A 69 -20.02 20.39 -11.01
CA VAL A 69 -19.05 19.97 -9.99
C VAL A 69 -19.16 18.47 -9.72
N VAL A 70 -20.37 17.90 -9.77
CA VAL A 70 -20.59 16.46 -9.55
C VAL A 70 -19.90 15.68 -10.66
N LYS A 71 -20.23 15.93 -11.94
CA LYS A 71 -19.61 15.21 -13.06
C LYS A 71 -18.09 15.30 -13.05
N VAL A 72 -17.53 16.48 -12.79
CA VAL A 72 -16.09 16.70 -12.72
C VAL A 72 -15.46 15.90 -11.58
N THR A 73 -15.98 16.03 -10.36
CA THR A 73 -15.42 15.32 -9.18
C THR A 73 -15.52 13.80 -9.31
N THR A 74 -16.59 13.29 -9.96
CA THR A 74 -16.72 11.85 -10.24
C THR A 74 -15.69 11.33 -11.25
N ALA A 75 -15.40 12.10 -12.29
CA ALA A 75 -14.44 11.72 -13.32
C ALA A 75 -12.99 11.86 -12.83
N LEU A 76 -12.71 12.81 -11.94
CA LEU A 76 -11.38 13.06 -11.38
C LEU A 76 -10.88 11.91 -10.49
N ALA A 77 -11.74 11.28 -9.70
CA ALA A 77 -11.29 10.27 -8.73
C ALA A 77 -10.57 9.04 -9.38
N PRO A 78 -11.10 8.44 -10.47
CA PRO A 78 -10.38 7.43 -11.25
C PRO A 78 -9.09 7.93 -11.90
N ILE A 79 -9.06 9.18 -12.41
CA ILE A 79 -7.85 9.80 -12.99
C ILE A 79 -6.75 9.86 -11.93
N TRP A 80 -7.08 10.40 -10.76
CA TRP A 80 -6.16 10.48 -9.63
C TRP A 80 -5.64 9.11 -9.20
N GLN A 81 -6.49 8.08 -9.22
CA GLN A 81 -6.06 6.73 -8.89
C GLN A 81 -5.08 6.17 -9.91
N ALA A 82 -5.32 6.41 -11.19
CA ALA A 82 -4.43 6.01 -12.26
C ALA A 82 -3.08 6.74 -12.19
N ILE A 83 -3.08 8.04 -11.89
CA ILE A 83 -1.86 8.82 -11.64
C ILE A 83 -1.08 8.20 -10.48
N ASN A 84 -1.74 7.92 -9.35
CA ASN A 84 -1.13 7.29 -8.20
C ASN A 84 -0.49 5.94 -8.53
N ALA A 85 -1.21 5.05 -9.24
CA ALA A 85 -0.67 3.74 -9.66
C ALA A 85 0.55 3.89 -10.59
N THR A 86 0.45 4.81 -11.55
CA THR A 86 1.53 5.09 -12.52
C THR A 86 2.78 5.62 -11.82
N LEU A 87 2.64 6.60 -10.93
CA LEU A 87 3.75 7.19 -10.18
C LEU A 87 4.43 6.15 -9.29
N LYS A 88 3.68 5.26 -8.64
CA LYS A 88 4.23 4.18 -7.82
C LYS A 88 5.09 3.20 -8.62
N ILE A 89 4.60 2.77 -9.79
CA ILE A 89 5.34 1.83 -10.65
C ILE A 89 6.57 2.51 -11.27
N ILE A 90 6.46 3.75 -11.74
CA ILE A 90 7.62 4.53 -12.23
C ILE A 90 8.65 4.68 -11.12
N TYR A 91 8.23 5.06 -9.91
CA TYR A 91 9.12 5.22 -8.77
C TYR A 91 9.83 3.91 -8.41
N PHE A 92 9.09 2.79 -8.40
CA PHE A 92 9.68 1.46 -8.17
C PHE A 92 10.75 1.13 -9.21
N VAL A 93 10.45 1.32 -10.51
CA VAL A 93 11.39 1.04 -11.61
C VAL A 93 12.64 1.94 -11.54
N TRP A 94 12.46 3.21 -11.19
CA TRP A 94 13.55 4.18 -11.02
C TRP A 94 14.45 3.81 -9.83
N ASN A 95 13.87 3.55 -8.67
CA ASN A 95 14.60 3.27 -7.42
C ASN A 95 14.86 1.78 -7.18
N ARG A 96 14.65 0.94 -8.19
CA ARG A 96 14.68 -0.51 -8.07
C ARG A 96 15.94 -1.07 -7.42
N LYS A 97 17.12 -0.51 -7.72
CA LYS A 97 18.38 -1.03 -7.17
C LYS A 97 18.39 -0.93 -5.65
N LYS A 98 17.91 0.20 -5.11
CA LYS A 98 17.77 0.44 -3.68
C LYS A 98 16.71 -0.50 -3.08
N ILE A 99 15.51 -0.54 -3.67
CA ILE A 99 14.39 -1.35 -3.14
C ILE A 99 14.72 -2.85 -3.16
N VAL A 100 15.23 -3.37 -4.28
CA VAL A 100 15.60 -4.79 -4.42
C VAL A 100 16.78 -5.15 -3.51
N ALA A 101 17.75 -4.25 -3.33
CA ALA A 101 18.83 -4.46 -2.36
C ALA A 101 18.28 -4.58 -0.94
N LEU A 102 17.29 -3.78 -0.55
CA LEU A 102 16.61 -3.90 0.74
C LEU A 102 15.81 -5.21 0.88
N VAL A 103 15.08 -5.62 -0.17
CA VAL A 103 14.40 -6.94 -0.19
C VAL A 103 15.42 -8.06 0.06
N ARG A 104 16.54 -8.03 -0.64
CA ARG A 104 17.60 -9.05 -0.50
C ARG A 104 18.26 -9.02 0.87
N LYS A 105 18.62 -7.82 1.38
CA LYS A 105 19.17 -7.62 2.73
C LYS A 105 18.29 -8.28 3.78
N LEU A 106 16.99 -8.00 3.73
CA LEU A 106 16.00 -8.56 4.66
C LEU A 106 15.82 -10.06 4.49
N TRP A 107 15.80 -10.55 3.25
CA TRP A 107 15.68 -11.98 2.97
C TRP A 107 16.87 -12.78 3.53
N PHE A 108 18.11 -12.34 3.28
CA PHE A 108 19.29 -12.99 3.85
C PHE A 108 19.25 -12.98 5.38
N TRP A 109 18.86 -11.85 5.97
CA TRP A 109 18.74 -11.74 7.41
C TRP A 109 17.73 -12.75 7.99
N ASN A 110 16.61 -12.95 7.31
CA ASN A 110 15.58 -13.91 7.71
C ASN A 110 15.95 -15.38 7.46
N LEU A 111 16.97 -15.66 6.63
CA LEU A 111 17.50 -17.02 6.48
C LEU A 111 18.37 -17.43 7.67
N GLU A 112 19.06 -16.46 8.27
CA GLU A 112 19.92 -16.66 9.44
C GLU A 112 19.12 -16.85 10.74
N ALA A 113 17.80 -16.67 10.71
CA ALA A 113 16.93 -16.80 11.87
C ALA A 113 16.94 -18.23 12.44
N LYS A 114 17.00 -18.34 13.77
CA LYS A 114 16.89 -19.62 14.51
C LYS A 114 15.46 -20.18 14.43
N ASP A 115 15.26 -21.45 14.75
CA ASP A 115 13.93 -22.10 14.69
C ASP A 115 12.90 -21.39 15.58
N GLU A 116 13.29 -20.90 16.75
CA GLU A 116 12.43 -20.15 17.66
C GLU A 116 12.02 -18.78 17.07
N GLU A 117 12.95 -18.12 16.38
CA GLU A 117 12.74 -16.82 15.71
C GLU A 117 11.89 -16.95 14.44
N LEU A 118 11.96 -18.10 13.77
CA LEU A 118 11.10 -18.39 12.62
C LEU A 118 9.62 -18.38 12.96
N VAL A 119 9.24 -18.75 14.19
CA VAL A 119 7.84 -18.69 14.62
C VAL A 119 7.34 -17.25 14.55
N ILE A 120 8.15 -16.29 15.01
CA ILE A 120 7.86 -14.86 14.96
C ILE A 120 7.70 -14.39 13.51
N LEU A 121 8.67 -14.73 12.65
CA LEU A 121 8.62 -14.38 11.22
C LEU A 121 7.38 -14.98 10.53
N THR A 122 7.01 -16.21 10.89
CA THR A 122 5.85 -16.90 10.31
C THR A 122 4.54 -16.22 10.72
N ILE A 123 4.43 -15.75 11.96
CA ILE A 123 3.25 -15.02 12.45
C ILE A 123 3.10 -13.70 11.69
N GLU A 124 4.16 -12.90 11.57
CA GLU A 124 4.10 -11.63 10.85
C GLU A 124 3.88 -11.82 9.35
N ASN A 125 4.48 -12.84 8.74
CA ASN A 125 4.22 -13.19 7.34
C ASN A 125 2.75 -13.63 7.12
N ARG A 126 2.13 -14.33 8.08
CA ARG A 126 0.71 -14.69 7.99
C ARG A 126 -0.19 -13.45 8.05
N LYS A 127 0.15 -12.47 8.90
CA LYS A 127 -0.55 -11.18 8.96
C LYS A 127 -0.43 -10.44 7.62
N ASP A 128 0.77 -10.36 7.04
CA ASP A 128 1.00 -9.76 5.72
C ASP A 128 0.17 -10.44 4.63
N ILE A 129 0.20 -11.77 4.55
CA ILE A 129 -0.58 -12.54 3.56
C ILE A 129 -2.07 -12.27 3.72
N LEU A 130 -2.60 -12.34 4.93
CA LEU A 130 -4.02 -12.11 5.19
C LEU A 130 -4.43 -10.70 4.77
N PHE A 131 -3.65 -9.71 5.18
CA PHE A 131 -3.90 -8.31 4.89
C PHE A 131 -3.81 -8.02 3.40
N CYS A 132 -2.71 -8.39 2.74
CA CYS A 132 -2.51 -8.19 1.31
C CYS A 132 -3.52 -8.96 0.44
N THR A 133 -3.92 -10.17 0.84
CA THR A 133 -4.91 -10.96 0.08
C THR A 133 -6.30 -10.34 0.20
N SER A 134 -6.70 -9.94 1.41
CA SER A 134 -8.00 -9.28 1.65
C SER A 134 -8.06 -7.94 0.90
N TYR A 135 -6.98 -7.16 0.99
CA TYR A 135 -6.82 -5.91 0.24
C TYR A 135 -6.92 -6.15 -1.27
N SER A 136 -6.17 -7.12 -1.81
CA SER A 136 -6.20 -7.47 -3.23
C SER A 136 -7.59 -7.90 -3.70
N MET A 137 -8.32 -8.67 -2.88
CA MET A 137 -9.69 -9.08 -3.18
C MET A 137 -10.61 -7.87 -3.31
N VAL A 138 -10.53 -6.92 -2.38
CA VAL A 138 -11.35 -5.69 -2.42
C VAL A 138 -11.05 -4.86 -3.67
N LEU A 139 -9.79 -4.63 -4.06
CA LEU A 139 -9.52 -3.90 -5.31
C LEU A 139 -10.02 -4.64 -6.56
N ASN A 140 -9.86 -5.96 -6.62
CA ASN A 140 -10.33 -6.73 -7.77
C ASN A 140 -11.86 -6.66 -7.88
N VAL A 141 -12.58 -6.81 -6.77
CA VAL A 141 -14.04 -6.65 -6.73
C VAL A 141 -14.45 -5.26 -7.20
N THR A 142 -13.78 -4.21 -6.72
CA THR A 142 -14.07 -2.82 -7.14
C THR A 142 -13.73 -2.58 -8.61
N GLY A 143 -12.63 -3.14 -9.12
CA GLY A 143 -12.26 -3.03 -10.54
C GLY A 143 -13.25 -3.75 -11.46
N VAL A 144 -13.73 -4.93 -11.07
CA VAL A 144 -14.80 -5.64 -11.79
C VAL A 144 -16.11 -4.87 -11.70
N ALA A 145 -16.48 -4.34 -10.54
CA ALA A 145 -17.66 -3.50 -10.37
C ALA A 145 -17.62 -2.24 -11.25
N ALA A 146 -16.45 -1.61 -11.40
CA ALA A 146 -16.26 -0.45 -12.28
C ALA A 146 -16.62 -0.76 -13.74
N LEU A 147 -16.24 -1.95 -14.23
CA LEU A 147 -16.50 -2.38 -15.61
C LEU A 147 -17.94 -2.87 -15.80
N LEU A 148 -18.53 -3.51 -14.78
CA LEU A 148 -19.86 -4.10 -14.87
C LEU A 148 -21.00 -3.14 -14.55
N ALA A 149 -20.78 -2.12 -13.70
CA ALA A 149 -21.85 -1.21 -13.27
C ALA A 149 -22.63 -0.58 -14.45
N PRO A 150 -22.00 -0.07 -15.53
CA PRO A 150 -22.75 0.47 -16.65
C PRO A 150 -23.58 -0.58 -17.40
N LEU A 151 -23.07 -1.81 -17.54
CA LEU A 151 -23.79 -2.92 -18.17
C LEU A 151 -25.01 -3.35 -17.35
N LEU A 152 -24.87 -3.37 -16.02
CA LEU A 152 -25.97 -3.70 -15.10
C LEU A 152 -27.05 -2.61 -15.11
N ILE A 153 -26.65 -1.33 -15.16
CA ILE A 153 -27.57 -0.20 -15.27
C ILE A 153 -28.35 -0.29 -16.59
N ALA A 154 -27.64 -0.41 -17.72
CA ALA A 154 -28.28 -0.54 -19.03
C ALA A 154 -29.20 -1.77 -19.12
N GLY A 155 -28.78 -2.91 -18.56
CA GLY A 155 -29.58 -4.13 -18.51
C GLY A 155 -30.85 -3.99 -17.66
N PHE A 156 -30.77 -3.26 -16.54
CA PHE A 156 -31.92 -2.97 -15.69
C PHE A 156 -32.96 -2.09 -16.40
N TYR A 157 -32.52 -1.06 -17.13
CA TYR A 157 -33.42 -0.24 -17.94
C TYR A 157 -34.02 -1.01 -19.13
N ALA A 158 -33.23 -1.86 -19.79
CA ALA A 158 -33.73 -2.73 -20.83
C ALA A 158 -34.81 -3.70 -20.31
N TRP A 159 -34.64 -4.22 -19.09
CA TRP A 159 -35.65 -5.04 -18.44
C TRP A 159 -36.95 -4.27 -18.14
N LYS A 160 -36.87 -2.96 -17.89
CA LYS A 160 -38.03 -2.07 -17.74
C LYS A 160 -38.70 -1.69 -19.07
N GLY A 161 -38.16 -2.14 -20.21
CA GLY A 161 -38.72 -1.87 -21.54
C GLY A 161 -38.05 -0.72 -22.29
N GLU A 162 -37.00 -0.11 -21.73
CA GLU A 162 -36.23 0.94 -22.41
C GLU A 162 -35.20 0.35 -23.40
N ILE A 163 -34.66 1.20 -24.27
CA ILE A 163 -33.64 0.78 -25.25
C ILE A 163 -32.27 0.66 -24.56
N PHE A 164 -31.74 -0.57 -24.45
CA PHE A 164 -30.45 -0.86 -23.80
C PHE A 164 -29.31 0.10 -24.20
N TRP A 165 -29.17 0.36 -25.50
CA TRP A 165 -28.06 1.16 -26.05
C TRP A 165 -28.12 2.64 -25.67
N GLU A 166 -29.29 3.17 -25.31
CA GLU A 166 -29.46 4.57 -24.90
C GLU A 166 -28.93 4.79 -23.47
N TYR A 167 -29.02 3.77 -22.62
CA TYR A 167 -28.60 3.80 -21.22
C TYR A 167 -27.19 3.23 -20.99
N LEU A 168 -26.51 2.79 -22.06
CA LEU A 168 -25.20 2.16 -21.96
C LEU A 168 -24.07 3.19 -21.91
N GLU A 169 -23.75 3.65 -20.71
CA GLU A 169 -22.58 4.50 -20.46
C GLU A 169 -21.25 3.69 -20.53
N PRO A 170 -20.13 4.34 -20.87
CA PRO A 170 -18.80 3.72 -20.75
C PRO A 170 -18.37 3.58 -19.28
N PRO A 171 -17.54 2.57 -18.92
CA PRO A 171 -17.05 2.37 -17.56
C PRO A 171 -16.39 3.58 -16.90
N VAL A 172 -15.60 4.34 -17.66
CA VAL A 172 -15.11 5.65 -17.23
C VAL A 172 -15.68 6.74 -18.12
N LYS A 173 -16.25 7.76 -17.48
CA LYS A 173 -16.79 8.96 -18.14
C LYS A 173 -15.64 9.76 -18.74
N ALA A 174 -15.54 9.76 -20.06
CA ALA A 174 -14.53 10.48 -20.82
C ALA A 174 -15.01 10.85 -22.24
N SER A 175 -14.37 11.86 -22.85
CA SER A 175 -14.62 12.31 -24.22
C SER A 175 -13.73 11.51 -25.20
N TYR A 176 -14.09 10.25 -25.46
CA TYR A 176 -13.26 9.29 -26.21
C TYR A 176 -13.04 9.62 -27.70
N GLY A 177 -13.72 10.62 -28.27
CA GLY A 177 -13.63 10.96 -29.71
C GLY A 177 -14.09 9.83 -30.67
N ILE A 178 -14.60 8.73 -30.13
CA ILE A 178 -15.13 7.56 -30.84
C ILE A 178 -16.65 7.55 -30.64
N ASP A 179 -17.41 7.18 -31.67
CA ASP A 179 -18.85 6.97 -31.55
C ASP A 179 -19.13 5.79 -30.61
N LYS A 180 -19.63 6.12 -29.41
CA LYS A 180 -19.92 5.16 -28.34
C LYS A 180 -21.28 4.47 -28.56
N GLN A 181 -22.14 5.00 -29.43
CA GLN A 181 -23.44 4.40 -29.75
C GLN A 181 -23.32 3.28 -30.78
N SER A 182 -22.26 3.29 -31.59
CA SER A 182 -21.88 2.15 -32.42
C SER A 182 -21.34 1.00 -31.57
N VAL A 183 -21.84 -0.22 -31.81
CA VAL A 183 -21.40 -1.45 -31.14
C VAL A 183 -19.88 -1.62 -31.22
N PHE A 184 -19.30 -1.36 -32.40
CA PHE A 184 -17.85 -1.51 -32.60
C PHE A 184 -17.05 -0.47 -31.79
N GLY A 185 -17.52 0.77 -31.75
CA GLY A 185 -16.89 1.83 -30.97
C GLY A 185 -16.96 1.55 -29.47
N TYR A 186 -18.10 1.07 -28.97
CA TYR A 186 -18.26 0.68 -27.57
C TYR A 186 -17.32 -0.46 -27.18
N ILE A 187 -17.21 -1.51 -28.00
CA ILE A 187 -16.31 -2.64 -27.73
C ILE A 187 -14.86 -2.17 -27.60
N ILE A 188 -14.42 -1.26 -28.47
CA ILE A 188 -13.07 -0.67 -28.38
C ILE A 188 -12.89 0.07 -27.06
N VAL A 189 -13.82 0.97 -26.70
CA VAL A 189 -13.76 1.73 -25.45
C VAL A 189 -13.77 0.81 -24.22
N PHE A 190 -14.57 -0.25 -24.25
CA PHE A 190 -14.65 -1.22 -23.17
C PHE A 190 -13.33 -1.99 -22.98
N ILE A 191 -12.72 -2.47 -24.06
CA ILE A 191 -11.40 -3.14 -24.02
C ILE A 191 -10.34 -2.19 -23.49
N LEU A 192 -10.32 -0.94 -23.97
CA LEU A 192 -9.39 0.10 -23.54
C LEU A 192 -9.51 0.41 -22.03
N ASN A 193 -10.74 0.55 -21.53
CA ASN A 193 -11.02 0.71 -20.10
C ASN A 193 -10.61 -0.53 -19.30
N GLY A 194 -10.82 -1.73 -19.83
CA GLY A 194 -10.38 -2.99 -19.21
C GLY A 194 -8.87 -3.05 -19.01
N TYR A 195 -8.08 -2.66 -20.03
CA TYR A 195 -6.61 -2.57 -19.91
C TYR A 195 -6.17 -1.51 -18.89
N GLY A 196 -6.81 -0.34 -18.88
CA GLY A 196 -6.55 0.71 -17.89
C GLY A 196 -6.83 0.24 -16.47
N ALA A 197 -8.03 -0.31 -16.23
CA ALA A 197 -8.44 -0.85 -14.94
C ALA A 197 -7.48 -1.95 -14.45
N PHE A 198 -7.08 -2.87 -15.35
CA PHE A 198 -6.08 -3.90 -15.03
C PHE A 198 -4.76 -3.30 -14.54
N PHE A 199 -4.22 -2.31 -15.25
CA PHE A 199 -2.97 -1.65 -14.85
C PHE A 199 -3.11 -0.96 -13.51
N VAL A 200 -4.20 -0.21 -13.29
CA VAL A 200 -4.43 0.53 -12.05
C VAL A 200 -4.54 -0.42 -10.86
N VAL A 201 -5.33 -1.50 -10.98
CA VAL A 201 -5.52 -2.50 -9.91
C VAL A 201 -4.20 -3.17 -9.57
N TYR A 202 -3.54 -3.82 -10.53
CA TYR A 202 -2.33 -4.58 -10.24
C TYR A 202 -1.12 -3.69 -9.95
N GLY A 203 -1.02 -2.51 -10.58
CA GLY A 203 -0.02 -1.48 -10.29
C GLY A 203 -0.08 -1.03 -8.83
N THR A 204 -1.29 -0.77 -8.35
CA THR A 204 -1.52 -0.38 -6.96
C THR A 204 -1.23 -1.53 -5.99
N ILE A 205 -1.80 -2.72 -6.23
CA ILE A 205 -1.60 -3.88 -5.34
C ILE A 205 -0.12 -4.23 -5.22
N SER A 206 0.63 -4.23 -6.32
CA SER A 206 2.05 -4.61 -6.32
C SER A 206 2.88 -3.67 -5.45
N ALA A 207 2.73 -2.35 -5.64
CA ALA A 207 3.49 -1.37 -4.85
C ALA A 207 3.10 -1.38 -3.36
N ASP A 208 1.79 -1.49 -3.07
CA ASP A 208 1.27 -1.43 -1.69
C ASP A 208 1.59 -2.69 -0.90
N SER A 209 1.48 -3.87 -1.53
CA SER A 209 1.83 -5.14 -0.91
C SER A 209 3.34 -5.24 -0.60
N LEU A 210 4.19 -4.60 -1.41
CA LEU A 210 5.62 -4.52 -1.13
C LEU A 210 5.90 -3.68 0.13
N PHE A 211 5.24 -2.53 0.26
CA PHE A 211 5.33 -1.71 1.46
C PHE A 211 4.86 -2.49 2.70
N SER A 212 3.71 -3.18 2.61
CA SER A 212 3.17 -4.03 3.68
C SER A 212 4.17 -5.10 4.12
N TRP A 213 4.80 -5.79 3.15
CA TRP A 213 5.77 -6.84 3.46
C TRP A 213 6.99 -6.28 4.22
N PHE A 214 7.54 -5.15 3.78
CA PHE A 214 8.66 -4.53 4.48
C PHE A 214 8.29 -4.17 5.92
N MET A 215 7.12 -3.55 6.11
CA MET A 215 6.62 -3.20 7.43
C MET A 215 6.49 -4.42 8.34
N CYS A 216 5.82 -5.49 7.88
CA CYS A 216 5.67 -6.71 8.68
C CYS A 216 7.03 -7.35 9.03
N ASN A 217 8.00 -7.33 8.12
CA ASN A 217 9.31 -7.89 8.39
C ASN A 217 10.16 -7.03 9.32
N ILE A 218 10.08 -5.70 9.25
CA ILE A 218 10.74 -4.77 10.19
C ILE A 218 10.18 -4.98 11.59
N VAL A 219 8.85 -5.04 11.71
CA VAL A 219 8.17 -5.37 12.97
C VAL A 219 8.59 -6.74 13.49
N ALA A 220 8.71 -7.74 12.62
CA ALA A 220 9.22 -9.05 13.01
C ALA A 220 10.64 -8.98 13.59
N GLN A 221 11.54 -8.15 13.05
CA GLN A 221 12.88 -7.98 13.63
C GLN A 221 12.82 -7.35 15.03
N PHE A 222 11.95 -6.37 15.27
CA PHE A 222 11.76 -5.84 16.62
C PHE A 222 11.24 -6.90 17.59
N HIS A 223 10.29 -7.74 17.16
CA HIS A 223 9.84 -8.88 17.98
C HIS A 223 10.95 -9.90 18.26
N ILE A 224 11.83 -10.19 17.28
CA ILE A 224 13.01 -11.04 17.49
C ILE A 224 13.97 -10.40 18.49
N LEU A 225 14.19 -9.08 18.41
CA LEU A 225 15.01 -8.37 19.39
C LEU A 225 14.43 -8.52 20.80
N LYS A 226 13.11 -8.31 20.97
CA LYS A 226 12.44 -8.51 22.27
C LYS A 226 12.63 -9.92 22.80
N TYR A 227 12.49 -10.91 21.93
CA TYR A 227 12.74 -12.30 22.27
C TYR A 227 14.18 -12.55 22.75
N ARG A 228 15.18 -12.03 22.03
CA ARG A 228 16.59 -12.14 22.39
C ARG A 228 16.92 -11.41 23.70
N LEU A 229 16.29 -10.25 23.95
CA LEU A 229 16.45 -9.51 25.20
C LEU A 229 15.90 -10.29 26.39
N ARG A 230 14.74 -10.95 26.26
CA ARG A 230 14.19 -11.83 27.30
C ARG A 230 15.12 -13.00 27.61
N GLN A 231 15.67 -13.65 26.57
CA GLN A 231 16.64 -14.73 26.76
C GLN A 231 17.91 -14.24 27.47
N ALA A 232 18.42 -13.07 27.08
CA ALA A 232 19.60 -12.48 27.69
C ALA A 232 19.37 -12.11 29.17
N GLY A 233 18.20 -11.54 29.49
CA GLY A 233 17.85 -11.17 30.87
C GLY A 233 17.68 -12.36 31.81
N GLY A 234 17.25 -13.52 31.29
CA GLY A 234 17.14 -14.78 32.04
C GLY A 234 18.43 -15.62 32.08
N GLU A 235 19.51 -15.20 31.43
CA GLU A 235 20.78 -15.95 31.38
C GLU A 235 21.41 -16.04 32.79
N ASN A 236 21.88 -17.25 33.18
CA ASN A 236 22.56 -17.54 34.45
C ASN A 236 21.85 -16.95 35.71
N ASN A 237 20.53 -17.09 35.83
CA ASN A 237 19.75 -16.51 36.93
C ASN A 237 19.91 -14.97 37.07
N GLY A 238 20.13 -14.26 35.96
CA GLY A 238 20.25 -12.79 35.91
C GLY A 238 21.68 -12.26 35.84
N ASP A 239 22.70 -13.13 35.80
CA ASP A 239 24.09 -12.74 35.52
C ASP A 239 24.41 -12.87 34.01
N CYS A 240 23.96 -11.87 33.26
CA CYS A 240 24.08 -11.85 31.82
C CYS A 240 25.50 -11.44 31.36
N SER A 241 26.03 -12.19 30.39
CA SER A 241 27.32 -11.88 29.77
C SER A 241 27.26 -10.55 29.01
N MET A 242 28.29 -9.71 29.18
CA MET A 242 28.44 -8.46 28.44
C MET A 242 28.38 -8.67 26.92
N LYS A 243 28.85 -9.83 26.44
CA LYS A 243 28.80 -10.19 25.02
C LYS A 243 27.36 -10.34 24.52
N THR A 244 26.50 -11.05 25.27
CA THR A 244 25.09 -11.25 24.92
C THR A 244 24.34 -9.92 24.80
N ILE A 245 24.55 -9.01 25.76
CA ILE A 245 23.96 -7.66 25.74
C ILE A 245 24.48 -6.87 24.54
N SER A 246 25.79 -6.92 24.27
CA SER A 246 26.40 -6.25 23.12
C SER A 246 25.82 -6.75 21.80
N ASP A 247 25.57 -8.05 21.66
CA ASP A 247 24.99 -8.65 20.45
C ASP A 247 23.54 -8.19 20.24
N CYS A 248 22.74 -8.10 21.32
CA CYS A 248 21.37 -7.55 21.28
C CYS A 248 21.36 -6.07 20.87
N ILE A 249 22.27 -5.26 21.43
CA ILE A 249 22.37 -3.83 21.11
C ILE A 249 22.83 -3.64 19.65
N ALA A 250 23.81 -4.42 19.19
CA ALA A 250 24.26 -4.38 17.80
C ALA A 250 23.14 -4.82 16.83
N TYR A 251 22.28 -5.75 17.24
CA TYR A 251 21.09 -6.14 16.48
C TYR A 251 20.05 -4.99 16.47
N HIS A 252 19.81 -4.33 17.60
CA HIS A 252 18.93 -3.16 17.69
C HIS A 252 19.36 -2.03 16.75
N CYS A 253 20.65 -1.67 16.74
CA CYS A 253 21.19 -0.67 15.81
C CYS A 253 20.93 -1.04 14.35
N ARG A 254 21.14 -2.32 13.97
CA ARG A 254 20.86 -2.81 12.62
C ARG A 254 19.39 -2.70 12.23
N ILE A 255 18.46 -2.91 13.16
CA ILE A 255 17.01 -2.77 12.89
C ILE A 255 16.65 -1.30 12.67
N ILE A 256 17.21 -0.40 13.49
CA ILE A 256 17.03 1.04 13.33
C ILE A 256 17.51 1.50 11.94
N GLU A 257 18.70 1.05 11.52
CA GLU A 257 19.23 1.34 10.18
C GLU A 257 18.31 0.80 9.08
N LEU A 258 17.82 -0.43 9.21
CA LEU A 258 16.86 -1.00 8.27
C LEU A 258 15.56 -0.18 8.19
N ALA A 259 15.03 0.28 9.32
CA ALA A 259 13.83 1.12 9.35
C ALA A 259 14.07 2.48 8.69
N SER A 260 15.26 3.07 8.89
CA SER A 260 15.69 4.29 8.20
C SER A 260 15.81 4.08 6.70
N ASP A 261 16.49 3.01 6.26
CA ASP A 261 16.65 2.65 4.86
C ASP A 261 15.30 2.46 4.15
N PHE A 262 14.36 1.80 4.85
CA PHE A 262 12.98 1.61 4.40
C PHE A 262 12.24 2.94 4.27
N ASN A 263 12.31 3.80 5.29
CA ASN A 263 11.70 5.13 5.25
C ASN A 263 12.24 5.94 4.06
N ASP A 264 13.56 5.95 3.85
CA ASP A 264 14.19 6.66 2.74
C ASP A 264 13.85 6.06 1.36
N ALA A 265 13.42 4.79 1.31
CA ALA A 265 13.00 4.14 0.07
C ALA A 265 11.50 4.36 -0.23
N PHE A 266 10.67 4.69 0.76
CA PHE A 266 9.21 4.77 0.58
C PHE A 266 8.60 6.13 0.95
N SER A 267 9.35 7.07 1.54
CA SER A 267 8.82 8.38 1.99
C SER A 267 8.14 9.17 0.87
N VAL A 268 8.70 9.17 -0.34
CA VAL A 268 8.09 9.80 -1.52
C VAL A 268 6.81 9.09 -1.95
N VAL A 269 6.78 7.75 -1.90
CA VAL A 269 5.59 6.95 -2.23
C VAL A 269 4.47 7.22 -1.23
N VAL A 270 4.80 7.28 0.06
CA VAL A 270 3.88 7.66 1.13
C VAL A 270 3.34 9.07 0.86
N PHE A 271 4.21 10.04 0.58
CA PHE A 271 3.81 11.41 0.29
C PHE A 271 2.81 11.51 -0.88
N ILE A 272 3.16 10.94 -2.03
CA ILE A 272 2.29 10.92 -3.22
C ILE A 272 0.94 10.28 -2.89
N LYS A 273 0.94 9.18 -2.14
CA LYS A 273 -0.28 8.49 -1.77
C LYS A 273 -1.23 9.36 -0.95
N PHE A 274 -0.75 10.03 0.10
CA PHE A 274 -1.61 10.88 0.93
C PHE A 274 -2.10 12.11 0.17
N ALA A 275 -1.23 12.78 -0.58
CA ALA A 275 -1.59 13.96 -1.36
C ALA A 275 -2.75 13.69 -2.32
N ILE A 276 -2.68 12.55 -3.04
CA ILE A 276 -3.72 12.16 -3.99
C ILE A 276 -4.98 11.66 -3.26
N SER A 277 -4.84 10.86 -2.21
CA SER A 277 -5.99 10.22 -1.54
C SER A 277 -6.87 11.21 -0.81
N CYS A 278 -6.31 12.29 -0.25
CA CYS A 278 -7.12 13.34 0.40
C CYS A 278 -8.14 13.93 -0.59
N VAL A 279 -7.70 14.28 -1.80
CA VAL A 279 -8.58 14.81 -2.85
C VAL A 279 -9.62 13.77 -3.27
N GLN A 280 -9.20 12.52 -3.48
CA GLN A 280 -10.12 11.45 -3.90
C GLN A 280 -11.21 11.18 -2.86
N ILE A 281 -10.85 11.10 -1.57
CA ILE A 281 -11.81 10.85 -0.49
C ILE A 281 -12.83 11.99 -0.41
N CYS A 282 -12.37 13.25 -0.48
CA CYS A 282 -13.27 14.41 -0.48
C CYS A 282 -14.27 14.37 -1.64
N CYS A 283 -13.79 14.19 -2.88
CA CYS A 283 -14.65 14.14 -4.06
C CYS A 283 -15.66 12.98 -4.01
N LEU A 284 -15.21 11.80 -3.60
CA LEU A 284 -16.03 10.59 -3.59
C LEU A 284 -17.07 10.61 -2.47
N ALA A 285 -16.68 11.08 -1.29
CA ALA A 285 -17.60 11.23 -0.17
C ALA A 285 -18.63 12.34 -0.42
N PHE A 286 -18.24 13.44 -1.08
CA PHE A 286 -19.18 14.47 -1.54
C PHE A 286 -20.24 13.86 -2.48
N LYS A 287 -19.81 13.14 -3.53
CA LYS A 287 -20.73 12.44 -4.46
C LYS A 287 -21.71 11.52 -3.71
N LEU A 288 -21.19 10.64 -2.85
CA LEU A 288 -22.02 9.70 -2.09
C LEU A 288 -23.00 10.42 -1.15
N SER A 289 -22.62 11.58 -0.61
CA SER A 289 -23.46 12.35 0.30
C SER A 289 -24.67 13.00 -0.35
N ARG A 290 -24.66 13.16 -1.69
CA ARG A 290 -25.81 13.65 -2.47
C ARG A 290 -26.81 12.55 -2.79
N GLY A 291 -26.39 11.29 -2.78
CA GLY A 291 -27.25 10.16 -3.16
C GLY A 291 -27.75 10.24 -4.61
N GLU A 292 -27.06 11.01 -5.46
CA GLU A 292 -27.41 11.17 -6.87
C GLU A 292 -26.78 10.04 -7.70
N GLY A 293 -27.59 9.40 -8.53
CA GLY A 293 -27.19 8.32 -9.44
C GLY A 293 -27.84 6.98 -9.12
N GLU A 294 -27.73 6.05 -10.06
CA GLU A 294 -28.30 4.70 -9.96
C GLU A 294 -27.68 3.88 -8.83
N LEU A 295 -28.45 2.93 -8.29
CA LEU A 295 -28.00 2.07 -7.17
C LEU A 295 -26.64 1.41 -7.44
N PHE A 296 -26.45 0.85 -8.63
CA PHE A 296 -25.19 0.19 -9.00
C PHE A 296 -24.01 1.16 -9.08
N ASP A 297 -24.24 2.40 -9.51
CA ASP A 297 -23.23 3.45 -9.52
C ASP A 297 -22.83 3.84 -8.09
N GLN A 298 -23.81 4.02 -7.20
CA GLN A 298 -23.56 4.32 -5.79
C GLN A 298 -22.78 3.20 -5.09
N VAL A 299 -23.13 1.93 -5.36
CA VAL A 299 -22.41 0.76 -4.83
C VAL A 299 -20.95 0.75 -5.28
N TYR A 300 -20.69 1.00 -6.56
CA TYR A 300 -19.31 1.08 -7.08
C TYR A 300 -18.51 2.20 -6.39
N HIS A 301 -19.09 3.40 -6.26
CA HIS A 301 -18.43 4.53 -5.62
C HIS A 301 -18.19 4.27 -4.11
N GLY A 302 -19.11 3.60 -3.43
CA GLY A 302 -18.94 3.15 -2.05
C GLY A 302 -17.79 2.14 -1.90
N LEU A 303 -17.72 1.14 -2.78
CA LEU A 303 -16.61 0.18 -2.82
C LEU A 303 -15.27 0.88 -3.09
N PHE A 304 -15.25 1.87 -3.98
CA PHE A 304 -14.05 2.65 -4.25
C PHE A 304 -13.60 3.47 -3.02
N LEU A 305 -14.53 4.03 -2.25
CA LEU A 305 -14.20 4.73 -1.00
C LEU A 305 -13.60 3.77 0.03
N ILE A 306 -14.14 2.55 0.15
CA ILE A 306 -13.59 1.50 1.01
C ILE A 306 -12.17 1.13 0.56
N CYS A 307 -11.91 1.00 -0.74
CA CYS A 307 -10.56 0.77 -1.27
C CYS A 307 -9.59 1.87 -0.83
N LEU A 308 -9.94 3.15 -1.02
CA LEU A 308 -9.10 4.28 -0.66
C LEU A 308 -8.82 4.32 0.85
N SER A 309 -9.83 3.97 1.65
CA SER A 309 -9.74 3.89 3.11
C SER A 309 -8.78 2.78 3.54
N MET A 310 -8.92 1.57 2.99
CA MET A 310 -8.01 0.46 3.25
C MET A 310 -6.58 0.77 2.83
N GLN A 311 -6.40 1.48 1.71
CA GLN A 311 -5.08 1.92 1.25
C GLN A 311 -4.42 2.87 2.25
N LEU A 312 -5.13 3.89 2.74
CA LEU A 312 -4.55 4.80 3.75
C LEU A 312 -4.27 4.08 5.07
N MET A 313 -5.18 3.18 5.48
CA MET A 313 -4.99 2.36 6.67
C MET A 313 -3.72 1.51 6.57
N LEU A 314 -3.41 0.91 5.42
CA LEU A 314 -2.18 0.15 5.18
C LEU A 314 -0.93 0.95 5.57
N TYR A 315 -0.82 2.19 5.10
CA TYR A 315 0.33 3.04 5.37
C TYR A 315 0.36 3.55 6.82
N CYS A 316 -0.75 4.07 7.33
CA CYS A 316 -0.84 4.62 8.68
C CYS A 316 -0.68 3.56 9.78
N TYR A 317 -1.35 2.42 9.63
CA TYR A 317 -1.23 1.31 10.56
C TYR A 317 0.18 0.71 10.51
N GLY A 318 0.74 0.56 9.31
CA GLY A 318 2.11 0.10 9.15
C GLY A 318 3.14 1.00 9.83
N GLY A 319 3.05 2.32 9.64
CA GLY A 319 3.93 3.27 10.31
C GLY A 319 3.73 3.30 11.82
N GLN A 320 2.49 3.24 12.30
CA GLN A 320 2.19 3.14 13.73
C GLN A 320 2.82 1.89 14.35
N ARG A 321 2.70 0.72 13.71
CA ARG A 321 3.29 -0.52 14.24
C ARG A 321 4.80 -0.42 14.38
N ILE A 322 5.52 0.13 13.39
CA ILE A 322 6.97 0.29 13.48
C ILE A 322 7.32 1.24 14.63
N MET A 323 6.56 2.33 14.79
CA MET A 323 6.71 3.29 15.87
C MET A 323 6.56 2.62 17.24
N ASP A 324 5.42 1.95 17.48
CA ASP A 324 5.08 1.28 18.75
C ASP A 324 6.09 0.17 19.10
N GLU A 325 6.47 -0.65 18.12
CA GLU A 325 7.40 -1.77 18.33
C GLU A 325 8.83 -1.29 18.61
N SER A 326 9.23 -0.16 18.01
CA SER A 326 10.54 0.45 18.30
C SER A 326 10.61 1.09 19.69
N GLU A 327 9.53 1.75 20.14
CA GLU A 327 9.49 2.42 21.44
C GLU A 327 9.43 1.40 22.59
N SER A 328 8.63 0.35 22.40
CA SER A 328 8.43 -0.70 23.41
C SER A 328 9.67 -1.55 23.70
N ILE A 329 10.76 -1.41 22.93
CA ILE A 329 12.07 -1.99 23.29
C ILE A 329 12.57 -1.46 24.64
N ALA A 330 12.30 -0.19 24.97
CA ALA A 330 12.68 0.37 26.27
C ALA A 330 12.03 -0.41 27.43
N ASN A 331 10.73 -0.65 27.32
CA ASN A 331 9.96 -1.40 28.32
C ASN A 331 10.45 -2.85 28.40
N GLU A 332 10.71 -3.48 27.25
CA GLU A 332 11.21 -4.85 27.22
C GLU A 332 12.57 -5.00 27.91
N ILE A 333 13.50 -4.05 27.70
CA ILE A 333 14.79 -4.03 28.40
C ILE A 333 14.57 -3.88 29.92
N TYR A 334 13.67 -2.99 30.33
CA TYR A 334 13.39 -2.76 31.73
C TYR A 334 12.84 -4.02 32.42
N ASP A 335 11.87 -4.69 31.77
CA ASP A 335 11.16 -5.84 32.32
C ASP A 335 11.98 -7.14 32.27
N SER A 336 12.84 -7.30 31.25
CA SER A 336 13.57 -8.56 31.03
C SER A 336 14.78 -8.75 31.96
N PHE A 337 15.41 -7.66 32.42
CA PHE A 337 16.70 -7.73 33.10
C PHE A 337 16.60 -7.49 34.62
N HIS A 338 17.29 -8.32 35.39
CA HIS A 338 17.47 -8.15 36.83
C HIS A 338 18.50 -7.05 37.12
N TRP A 339 18.03 -5.80 37.24
CA TRP A 339 18.90 -4.63 37.38
C TRP A 339 19.85 -4.71 38.56
N GLU A 340 19.45 -5.37 39.65
CA GLU A 340 20.23 -5.57 40.86
C GLU A 340 21.46 -6.47 40.67
N SER A 341 21.38 -7.48 39.80
CA SER A 341 22.47 -8.45 39.56
C SER A 341 23.45 -7.99 38.48
N LEU A 342 23.04 -7.04 37.62
CA LEU A 342 23.89 -6.57 36.52
C LEU A 342 25.12 -5.79 36.99
N SER A 343 26.24 -6.00 36.31
CA SER A 343 27.42 -5.14 36.44
C SER A 343 27.14 -3.69 36.02
N VAL A 344 27.91 -2.73 36.56
CA VAL A 344 27.76 -1.30 36.23
C VAL A 344 27.91 -1.05 34.71
N ALA A 345 28.81 -1.78 34.05
CA ALA A 345 29.02 -1.66 32.61
C ALA A 345 27.77 -2.11 31.82
N ASN A 346 27.20 -3.28 32.16
CA ASN A 346 26.01 -3.81 31.51
C ASN A 346 24.79 -2.89 31.73
N ARG A 347 24.58 -2.38 32.95
CA ARG A 347 23.52 -1.41 33.25
C ARG A 347 23.60 -0.17 32.36
N LYS A 348 24.81 0.41 32.22
CA LYS A 348 25.01 1.60 31.36
C LYS A 348 24.68 1.32 29.91
N MET A 349 25.12 0.17 29.37
CA MET A 349 24.82 -0.23 27.98
C MET A 349 23.30 -0.34 27.73
N LEU A 350 22.58 -0.99 28.64
CA LEU A 350 21.12 -1.12 28.54
C LEU A 350 20.40 0.22 28.67
N ILE A 351 20.85 1.11 29.56
CA ILE A 351 20.29 2.47 29.67
C ILE A 351 20.43 3.23 28.36
N PHE A 352 21.60 3.18 27.70
CA PHE A 352 21.76 3.82 26.39
C PHE A 352 20.82 3.23 25.33
N ALA A 353 20.62 1.92 25.33
CA ALA A 353 19.67 1.27 24.43
C ALA A 353 18.22 1.68 24.71
N MET A 354 17.82 1.81 25.99
CA MET A 354 16.50 2.32 26.38
C MET A 354 16.31 3.78 25.94
N MET A 355 17.29 4.65 26.20
CA MET A 355 17.24 6.06 25.77
C MET A 355 17.12 6.16 24.25
N ARG A 356 17.83 5.31 23.49
CA ARG A 356 17.66 5.27 22.04
C ARG A 356 16.27 4.80 21.63
N SER A 357 15.69 3.84 22.32
CA SER A 357 14.35 3.29 22.01
C SER A 357 13.24 4.33 22.20
N GLN A 358 13.41 5.28 23.14
CA GLN A 358 12.49 6.41 23.33
C GLN A 358 12.43 7.38 22.14
N MET A 359 13.34 7.25 21.16
CA MET A 359 13.27 7.94 19.88
C MET A 359 12.69 6.99 18.83
N PRO A 360 11.38 7.03 18.56
CA PRO A 360 10.72 6.00 17.77
C PRO A 360 11.16 6.04 16.29
N CYS A 361 11.11 4.88 15.65
CA CYS A 361 11.35 4.74 14.22
C CYS A 361 10.09 5.16 13.44
N ASN A 362 10.09 6.40 12.95
CA ASN A 362 8.96 6.96 12.22
C ASN A 362 9.01 6.60 10.73
N VAL A 363 7.85 6.23 10.18
CA VAL A 363 7.61 6.22 8.74
C VAL A 363 7.03 7.56 8.35
N CYS A 364 7.81 8.37 7.63
CA CYS A 364 7.46 9.73 7.26
C CYS A 364 7.03 9.80 5.78
N GLY A 365 5.97 10.55 5.52
CA GLY A 365 5.89 11.32 4.28
C GLY A 365 6.81 12.54 4.39
N VAL A 366 7.21 13.12 3.25
CA VAL A 366 8.19 14.22 3.16
C VAL A 366 8.08 15.27 4.28
N PHE A 367 6.87 15.63 4.72
CA PHE A 367 6.63 16.60 5.81
C PHE A 367 5.68 16.12 6.92
N PHE A 368 5.32 14.83 6.97
CA PHE A 368 4.38 14.30 7.98
C PHE A 368 4.75 12.88 8.41
N VAL A 369 4.29 12.44 9.57
CA VAL A 369 4.45 11.05 10.03
C VAL A 369 3.21 10.25 9.65
N ALA A 370 3.39 9.11 8.98
CA ALA A 370 2.31 8.21 8.61
C ALA A 370 1.91 7.33 9.80
N ASN A 371 0.99 7.83 10.62
CA ASN A 371 0.48 7.14 11.81
C ASN A 371 -1.06 7.18 11.87
N LEU A 372 -1.68 6.52 12.86
CA LEU A 372 -3.14 6.48 12.97
C LEU A 372 -3.77 7.85 13.25
N ALA A 373 -3.03 8.77 13.88
CA ALA A 373 -3.49 10.14 14.08
C ALA A 373 -3.66 10.89 12.74
N LEU A 374 -2.73 10.70 11.80
CA LEU A 374 -2.86 11.25 10.43
C LEU A 374 -4.07 10.65 9.70
N TYR A 375 -4.32 9.35 9.84
CA TYR A 375 -5.51 8.71 9.25
C TYR A 375 -6.79 9.41 9.72
N LEU A 376 -6.95 9.58 11.04
CA LEU A 376 -8.10 10.28 11.62
C LEU A 376 -8.19 11.74 11.17
N TRP A 377 -7.06 12.42 11.06
CA TRP A 377 -7.00 13.80 10.58
C TRP A 377 -7.53 13.92 9.15
N VAL A 378 -7.16 13.00 8.24
CA VAL A 378 -7.65 13.00 6.85
C VAL A 378 -9.18 12.93 6.80
N TYR A 379 -9.82 12.05 7.58
CA TYR A 379 -11.29 11.95 7.57
C TYR A 379 -11.98 13.14 8.22
N ARG A 380 -11.40 13.73 9.27
CA ARG A 380 -11.92 14.97 9.87
C ARG A 380 -11.89 16.11 8.86
N THR A 381 -10.76 16.29 8.18
CA THR A 381 -10.62 17.32 7.13
C THR A 381 -11.55 17.04 5.95
N ALA A 382 -11.70 15.78 5.53
CA ALA A 382 -12.66 15.42 4.47
C ALA A 382 -14.10 15.75 4.87
N ALA A 383 -14.52 15.43 6.10
CA ALA A 383 -15.84 15.79 6.59
C ALA A 383 -16.06 17.32 6.59
N SER A 384 -15.08 18.10 7.03
CA SER A 384 -15.14 19.57 6.97
C SER A 384 -15.22 20.10 5.53
N MET A 385 -14.44 19.55 4.60
CA MET A 385 -14.49 19.93 3.19
C MET A 385 -15.82 19.58 2.53
N ILE A 386 -16.43 18.44 2.88
CA ILE A 386 -17.76 18.07 2.40
C ILE A 386 -18.80 19.08 2.86
N THR A 387 -18.78 19.48 4.14
CA THR A 387 -19.70 20.51 4.65
C THR A 387 -19.53 21.83 3.88
N LEU A 388 -18.27 22.25 3.62
CA LEU A 388 -17.99 23.44 2.83
C LEU A 388 -18.52 23.33 1.40
N LEU A 389 -18.27 22.21 0.71
CA LEU A 389 -18.74 22.00 -0.66
C LEU A 389 -20.27 21.98 -0.74
N LYS A 390 -20.95 21.45 0.28
CA LYS A 390 -22.42 21.51 0.36
C LYS A 390 -22.92 22.94 0.51
N THR A 391 -22.29 23.76 1.35
CA THR A 391 -22.69 25.17 1.51
C THR A 391 -22.47 25.98 0.23
N ILE A 392 -21.33 25.80 -0.46
CA ILE A 392 -21.04 26.53 -1.72
C ILE A 392 -22.04 26.17 -2.83
N GLU A 393 -22.65 24.99 -2.77
CA GLU A 393 -23.64 24.57 -3.75
C GLU A 393 -25.04 25.12 -3.47
N GLU A 394 -25.34 25.40 -2.21
CA GLU A 394 -26.62 26.02 -1.80
C GLU A 394 -26.66 27.53 -2.16
N ASP A 395 -25.50 28.14 -2.41
CA ASP A 395 -25.30 29.53 -2.86
C ASP A 395 -25.19 29.64 -4.40
#